data_AF-A0A6P9C133-F1
#
_entry.id   AF-A0A6P9C133-F1
#
_cell.length_a   1.000
_cell.length_b   1.000
_cell.length_c   1.000
_cell.angle_alpha   90.00
_cell.angle_beta   90.00
_cell.angle_gamma   90.00
#
_symmetry.space_group_name_H-M   'P 1'
#
loop_
_entity.id
_entity.type
_entity.pdbx_description
1 polymer ?
#
loop_
_entity_poly.entity_id
_entity_poly.type
_entity_poly.pdbx_seq_one_letter_code
_entity_poly.pdbx_strand_id
1 'polypeptide(L)'
;MALRSAPFLLLVLVSVALGENRFGASSHSMKYFSTAIWDPGQGLPHFVTVGYVDGQVFVHYDSHSRRMKPRVSWMEKVGKEDPQYWDTETQKARGHEEVFREDLKILRNRYNQSEGLHIIQWMSGCELWRDGSKGGFNQHGYDGRNFITFDKETLTWVAPDPQAQITQRKWDAVPGWNQGWKTYLEGECIEWLEKYLSYGNETLLRTEPPVVTVSRRKVKDGMEMRVCRVDGFYPRAIDASWRRDGEVWLQGTSNRSVAPNMDGTYHYWLSIQINPKERDHYRCHVEHDGLQEPLDVAIKDPPVVTVSRTDDKDAMEVHVCHMDGFYPREIDASWTRDGEVWLQDTFRGSMIPNVDGTYHYWLSIQIDPKERDRYRCHVEHDGLEEPLDVSLKGETLQESNLGLIIGCIGAALALVCVIVGTLIFFKKRRNGYKAASASDNGSDSSGPGSNQVI
;
A
#
# COMPACT_ATOMS: atom_id res chain seq x y z
N MET A 1 -65.46 -34.91 -23.67
CA MET A 1 -65.45 -33.91 -22.60
C MET A 1 -64.55 -34.41 -21.48
N ALA A 2 -63.28 -33.98 -21.45
CA ALA A 2 -62.41 -33.93 -20.27
C ALA A 2 -61.10 -33.25 -20.69
N LEU A 3 -60.74 -32.19 -19.96
CA LEU A 3 -59.53 -31.38 -20.10
C LEU A 3 -58.23 -32.17 -19.87
N ARG A 4 -57.11 -31.53 -20.25
CA ARG A 4 -55.74 -31.54 -19.67
C ARG A 4 -54.71 -31.94 -20.74
N SER A 5 -53.57 -31.30 -20.93
CA SER A 5 -52.92 -30.15 -20.30
C SER A 5 -51.66 -29.89 -21.16
N ALA A 6 -51.43 -28.64 -21.57
CA ALA A 6 -50.21 -28.25 -22.29
C ALA A 6 -48.98 -28.37 -21.36
N PRO A 7 -47.81 -28.79 -21.88
CA PRO A 7 -46.60 -28.86 -21.07
C PRO A 7 -46.04 -27.45 -20.89
N PHE A 8 -46.23 -26.88 -19.70
CA PHE A 8 -45.50 -25.69 -19.27
C PHE A 8 -44.02 -26.07 -19.13
N LEU A 9 -43.19 -25.52 -20.01
CA LEU A 9 -41.75 -25.40 -19.83
C LEU A 9 -41.50 -24.61 -18.53
N LEU A 10 -41.10 -25.32 -17.47
CA LEU A 10 -40.51 -24.72 -16.28
C LEU A 10 -39.10 -24.24 -16.64
N LEU A 11 -39.01 -22.98 -17.07
CA LEU A 11 -37.80 -22.18 -16.95
C LEU A 11 -37.52 -22.03 -15.45
N VAL A 12 -36.64 -22.87 -14.92
CA VAL A 12 -36.05 -22.66 -13.59
C VAL A 12 -35.11 -21.46 -13.74
N LEU A 13 -35.63 -20.27 -13.47
CA LEU A 13 -34.79 -19.12 -13.14
C LEU A 13 -34.12 -19.46 -11.81
N VAL A 14 -32.87 -19.95 -11.88
CA VAL A 14 -31.98 -19.90 -10.74
C VAL A 14 -31.68 -18.42 -10.54
N SER A 15 -32.50 -17.75 -9.71
CA SER A 15 -32.10 -16.53 -9.05
C SER A 15 -30.94 -16.92 -8.14
N VAL A 16 -29.72 -16.87 -8.70
CA VAL A 16 -28.54 -16.61 -7.87
C VAL A 16 -28.86 -15.28 -7.23
N ALA A 17 -29.28 -15.31 -5.96
CA ALA A 17 -29.17 -14.16 -5.10
C ALA A 17 -27.69 -13.82 -5.11
N LEU A 18 -27.29 -12.94 -6.03
CA LEU A 18 -26.20 -12.03 -5.82
C LEU A 18 -26.53 -11.43 -4.46
N GLY A 19 -25.87 -11.93 -3.42
CA GLY A 19 -25.86 -11.23 -2.14
C GLY A 19 -25.57 -9.80 -2.51
N GLU A 20 -26.47 -8.89 -2.12
CA GLU A 20 -26.27 -7.47 -2.29
C GLU A 20 -24.85 -7.19 -1.82
N ASN A 21 -23.98 -6.98 -2.79
CA ASN A 21 -22.59 -6.71 -2.56
C ASN A 21 -22.62 -5.31 -1.98
N ARG A 22 -22.76 -5.20 -0.65
CA ARG A 22 -22.69 -3.94 0.10
C ARG A 22 -21.26 -3.41 0.10
N PHE A 23 -20.60 -3.45 -1.06
CA PHE A 23 -19.40 -2.68 -1.32
C PHE A 23 -19.84 -1.22 -1.46
N GLY A 24 -19.29 -0.32 -0.65
CA GLY A 24 -19.54 1.13 -0.77
C GLY A 24 -20.33 1.80 0.37
N ALA A 25 -20.92 1.06 1.32
CA ALA A 25 -21.49 1.72 2.49
C ALA A 25 -20.39 2.01 3.53
N SER A 26 -20.13 3.29 3.83
CA SER A 26 -19.32 3.67 4.99
C SER A 26 -19.80 2.89 6.21
N SER A 27 -18.86 2.19 6.83
CA SER A 27 -19.12 1.37 8.00
C SER A 27 -17.97 1.56 8.97
N HIS A 28 -18.31 1.83 10.22
CA HIS A 28 -17.35 1.70 11.29
C HIS A 28 -17.36 0.27 11.80
N SER A 29 -16.21 -0.25 12.20
CA SER A 29 -16.10 -1.62 12.70
C SER A 29 -15.13 -1.71 13.87
N MET A 30 -15.49 -2.52 14.87
CA MET A 30 -14.61 -2.90 15.95
C MET A 30 -14.38 -4.40 15.89
N LYS A 31 -13.12 -4.83 15.87
CA LYS A 31 -12.75 -6.26 15.73
C LYS A 31 -11.65 -6.63 16.71
N TYR A 32 -11.82 -7.73 17.43
CA TYR A 32 -10.77 -8.35 18.22
C TYR A 32 -10.30 -9.63 17.55
N PHE A 33 -8.99 -9.81 17.52
CA PHE A 33 -8.33 -11.02 17.05
C PHE A 33 -7.49 -11.58 18.19
N SER A 34 -7.79 -12.81 18.62
CA SER A 34 -6.93 -13.56 19.54
C SER A 34 -6.31 -14.73 18.80
N THR A 35 -5.02 -14.93 19.02
CA THR A 35 -4.26 -16.05 18.45
C THR A 35 -3.48 -16.72 19.56
N ALA A 36 -3.65 -18.03 19.70
CA ALA A 36 -2.82 -18.86 20.56
C ALA A 36 -2.07 -19.89 19.74
N ILE A 37 -0.81 -20.12 20.08
CA ILE A 37 0.09 -20.99 19.36
C ILE A 37 0.62 -22.06 20.31
N TRP A 38 0.44 -23.31 19.92
CA TRP A 38 1.12 -24.45 20.53
C TRP A 38 2.55 -24.50 19.99
N ASP A 39 3.53 -24.31 20.87
CA ASP A 39 4.96 -24.24 20.55
C ASP A 39 5.34 -23.08 19.57
N PRO A 40 5.30 -21.81 20.02
CA PRO A 40 5.49 -20.64 19.17
C PRO A 40 6.92 -20.43 18.63
N GLY A 41 7.87 -21.31 18.94
CA GLY A 41 9.30 -21.06 18.73
C GLY A 41 9.90 -20.11 19.76
N GLN A 42 11.23 -20.00 19.79
CA GLN A 42 11.92 -19.21 20.82
C GLN A 42 11.63 -17.70 20.70
N GLY A 43 11.27 -17.08 21.83
CA GLY A 43 11.15 -15.62 21.95
C GLY A 43 9.84 -15.02 21.45
N LEU A 44 8.89 -15.82 20.97
CA LEU A 44 7.57 -15.36 20.54
C LEU A 44 6.50 -15.63 21.62
N PRO A 45 5.53 -14.71 21.82
CA PRO A 45 4.44 -14.94 22.75
C PRO A 45 3.56 -16.08 22.25
N HIS A 46 3.14 -16.95 23.17
CA HIS A 46 2.24 -18.07 22.85
C HIS A 46 0.77 -17.64 22.73
N PHE A 47 0.44 -16.42 23.18
CA PHE A 47 -0.88 -15.83 23.04
C PHE A 47 -0.79 -14.33 22.78
N VAL A 48 -1.59 -13.85 21.84
CA VAL A 48 -1.72 -12.42 21.49
C VAL A 48 -3.18 -12.09 21.26
N THR A 49 -3.63 -10.93 21.75
CA THR A 49 -4.92 -10.33 21.39
C THR A 49 -4.70 -8.92 20.84
N VAL A 50 -5.31 -8.61 19.71
CA VAL A 50 -5.24 -7.31 19.05
C VAL A 50 -6.64 -6.80 18.78
N GLY A 51 -6.90 -5.54 19.15
CA GLY A 51 -8.16 -4.86 18.86
C GLY A 51 -7.97 -3.82 17.75
N TYR A 52 -8.93 -3.78 16.83
CA TYR A 52 -9.00 -2.83 15.72
C TYR A 52 -10.27 -1.99 15.80
N VAL A 53 -10.15 -0.69 15.52
CA VAL A 53 -11.27 0.17 15.11
C VAL A 53 -10.94 0.71 13.72
N ASP A 54 -11.78 0.44 12.73
CA ASP A 54 -11.61 0.86 11.32
C ASP A 54 -10.25 0.51 10.68
N GLY A 55 -9.68 -0.61 11.13
CA GLY A 55 -8.37 -1.10 10.67
C GLY A 55 -7.17 -0.47 11.40
N GLN A 56 -7.39 0.50 12.29
CA GLN A 56 -6.36 1.00 13.21
C GLN A 56 -6.28 0.10 14.45
N VAL A 57 -5.08 -0.40 14.76
CA VAL A 57 -4.84 -1.14 16.01
C VAL A 57 -4.90 -0.15 17.17
N PHE A 58 -5.90 -0.29 18.05
CA PHE A 58 -6.07 0.60 19.20
C PHE A 58 -5.63 -0.03 20.51
N VAL A 59 -5.64 -1.37 20.62
CA VAL A 59 -5.20 -2.11 21.81
C VAL A 59 -4.44 -3.38 21.45
N HIS A 60 -3.57 -3.80 22.37
CA HIS A 60 -2.76 -5.00 22.23
C HIS A 60 -2.48 -5.65 23.59
N TYR A 61 -2.53 -6.98 23.61
CA TYR A 61 -2.12 -7.83 24.71
C TYR A 61 -1.23 -8.96 24.17
N ASP A 62 -0.20 -9.34 24.93
CA ASP A 62 0.61 -10.54 24.65
C ASP A 62 0.97 -11.28 25.94
N SER A 63 1.25 -12.58 25.81
CA SER A 63 1.58 -13.46 26.95
C SER A 63 2.89 -13.13 27.66
N HIS A 64 3.77 -12.28 27.11
CA HIS A 64 4.97 -11.83 27.81
C HIS A 64 4.65 -10.67 28.75
N SER A 65 3.98 -9.65 28.24
CA SER A 65 3.62 -8.47 29.02
C SER A 65 2.44 -8.71 29.97
N ARG A 66 1.55 -9.64 29.61
CA ARG A 66 0.31 -10.01 30.32
C ARG A 66 -0.51 -8.81 30.79
N ARG A 67 -0.53 -7.75 29.99
CA ARG A 67 -1.28 -6.50 30.22
C ARG A 67 -1.86 -6.00 28.91
N MET A 68 -3.12 -5.57 28.95
CA MET A 68 -3.73 -4.84 27.84
C MET A 68 -3.13 -3.44 27.80
N LYS A 69 -2.64 -3.02 26.63
CA LYS A 69 -2.02 -1.71 26.44
C LYS A 69 -2.64 -0.96 25.26
N PRO A 70 -2.81 0.37 25.37
CA PRO A 70 -3.20 1.19 24.24
C PRO A 70 -2.10 1.20 23.18
N ARG A 71 -2.51 1.33 21.91
CA ARG A 71 -1.64 1.54 20.75
C ARG A 71 -1.83 2.91 20.09
N VAL A 72 -2.77 3.69 20.60
CA VAL A 72 -3.18 5.01 20.11
C VAL A 72 -3.38 5.96 21.28
N SER A 73 -3.09 7.24 21.09
CA SER A 73 -3.15 8.26 22.13
C SER A 73 -4.58 8.56 22.61
N TRP A 74 -5.57 8.47 21.72
CA TRP A 74 -6.97 8.77 22.09
C TRP A 74 -7.55 7.80 23.14
N MET A 75 -6.94 6.62 23.31
CA MET A 75 -7.28 5.69 24.40
C MET A 75 -6.86 6.17 25.80
N GLU A 76 -6.12 7.26 25.93
CA GLU A 76 -5.90 7.89 27.23
C GLU A 76 -7.20 8.43 27.84
N LYS A 77 -8.18 8.81 27.00
CA LYS A 77 -9.49 9.31 27.45
C LYS A 77 -10.26 8.23 28.20
N VAL A 78 -10.25 6.97 27.72
CA VAL A 78 -10.98 5.87 28.39
C VAL A 78 -10.45 5.61 29.79
N GLY A 79 -9.13 5.68 30.01
CA GLY A 79 -8.55 5.45 31.33
C GLY A 79 -8.83 6.58 32.33
N LYS A 80 -9.16 7.79 31.85
CA LYS A 80 -9.59 8.90 32.70
C LYS A 80 -11.06 8.78 33.09
N GLU A 81 -11.91 8.31 32.17
CA GLU A 81 -13.34 8.13 32.41
C GLU A 81 -13.67 6.85 33.18
N ASP A 82 -12.93 5.77 32.92
CA ASP A 82 -13.03 4.49 33.60
C ASP A 82 -11.63 4.01 34.05
N PRO A 83 -11.25 4.33 35.30
CA PRO A 83 -9.96 3.91 35.85
C PRO A 83 -9.78 2.39 35.94
N GLN A 84 -10.86 1.60 35.91
CA GLN A 84 -10.80 0.13 35.98
C GLN A 84 -10.79 -0.54 34.61
N TYR A 85 -10.93 0.23 33.52
CA TYR A 85 -10.99 -0.29 32.16
C TYR A 85 -9.82 -1.21 31.82
N TRP A 86 -8.58 -0.73 32.04
CA TRP A 86 -7.38 -1.50 31.67
C TRP A 86 -7.18 -2.77 32.50
N ASP A 87 -7.56 -2.74 33.78
CA ASP A 87 -7.49 -3.91 34.64
C ASP A 87 -8.54 -4.95 34.23
N THR A 88 -9.76 -4.50 33.93
CA THR A 88 -10.86 -5.34 33.43
C THR A 88 -10.49 -6.01 32.11
N GLU A 89 -10.01 -5.24 31.13
CA GLU A 89 -9.59 -5.78 29.82
C GLU A 89 -8.37 -6.69 29.94
N THR A 90 -7.45 -6.39 30.86
CA THR A 90 -6.32 -7.28 31.16
C THR A 90 -6.78 -8.61 31.75
N GLN A 91 -7.74 -8.60 32.67
CA GLN A 91 -8.29 -9.82 33.27
C GLN A 91 -9.03 -10.67 32.23
N LYS A 92 -9.86 -10.05 31.38
CA LYS A 92 -10.53 -10.74 30.26
C LYS A 92 -9.51 -11.41 29.34
N ALA A 93 -8.47 -10.67 28.93
CA ALA A 93 -7.43 -11.21 28.05
C ALA A 93 -6.65 -12.37 28.67
N ARG A 94 -6.36 -12.34 29.98
CA ARG A 94 -5.76 -13.47 30.71
C ARG A 94 -6.69 -14.68 30.78
N GLY A 95 -8.00 -14.45 30.96
CA GLY A 95 -8.99 -15.53 30.88
C GLY A 95 -8.99 -16.21 29.50
N HIS A 96 -8.96 -15.42 28.42
CA HIS A 96 -8.85 -15.95 27.06
C HIS A 96 -7.54 -16.70 26.82
N GLU A 97 -6.40 -16.19 27.33
CA GLU A 97 -5.09 -16.86 27.27
C GLU A 97 -5.17 -18.28 27.86
N GLU A 98 -5.77 -18.42 29.04
CA GLU A 98 -5.92 -19.70 29.72
C GLU A 98 -6.88 -20.66 29.00
N VAL A 99 -8.04 -20.15 28.55
CA VAL A 99 -9.02 -20.95 27.79
C VAL A 99 -8.41 -21.48 26.50
N PHE A 100 -7.71 -20.63 25.73
CA PHE A 100 -7.15 -21.04 24.44
C PHE A 100 -6.04 -22.09 24.61
N ARG A 101 -5.30 -22.01 25.73
CA ARG A 101 -4.29 -23.02 26.07
C ARG A 101 -4.91 -24.40 26.30
N GLU A 102 -6.03 -24.46 27.01
CA GLU A 102 -6.75 -25.71 27.21
C GLU A 102 -7.44 -26.19 25.92
N ASP A 103 -8.02 -25.27 25.14
CA ASP A 103 -8.61 -25.59 23.85
C ASP A 103 -7.60 -26.20 22.88
N LEU A 104 -6.38 -25.67 22.82
CA LEU A 104 -5.29 -26.26 22.03
C LEU A 104 -4.99 -27.71 22.44
N LYS A 105 -4.97 -28.03 23.75
CA LYS A 105 -4.78 -29.41 24.22
C LYS A 105 -5.94 -30.30 23.77
N ILE A 106 -7.17 -29.81 23.90
CA ILE A 106 -8.38 -30.54 23.52
C ILE A 106 -8.39 -30.82 22.02
N LEU A 107 -8.11 -29.81 21.19
CA LEU A 107 -8.13 -29.93 19.74
C LEU A 107 -7.02 -30.86 19.24
N ARG A 108 -5.79 -30.71 19.75
CA ARG A 108 -4.70 -31.63 19.40
C ARG A 108 -5.05 -33.08 19.68
N ASN A 109 -5.62 -33.37 20.84
CA ASN A 109 -6.08 -34.73 21.17
C ASN A 109 -7.22 -35.18 20.22
N ARG A 110 -8.17 -34.29 19.92
CA ARG A 110 -9.33 -34.58 19.07
C ARG A 110 -8.93 -34.92 17.62
N TYR A 111 -7.90 -34.25 17.10
CA TYR A 111 -7.35 -34.51 15.77
C TYR A 111 -6.20 -35.52 15.77
N ASN A 112 -5.88 -36.14 16.93
CA ASN A 112 -4.76 -37.06 17.11
C ASN A 112 -3.39 -36.49 16.67
N GLN A 113 -3.13 -35.23 17.02
CA GLN A 113 -1.91 -34.50 16.66
C GLN A 113 -0.95 -34.46 17.87
N SER A 114 0.24 -35.04 17.71
CA SER A 114 1.23 -35.20 18.79
C SER A 114 2.42 -34.25 18.73
N GLU A 115 2.75 -33.72 17.55
CA GLU A 115 3.91 -32.84 17.31
C GLU A 115 3.56 -31.79 16.26
N GLY A 116 4.31 -30.69 16.26
CA GLY A 116 4.14 -29.60 15.31
C GLY A 116 3.49 -28.36 15.91
N LEU A 117 3.52 -27.31 15.10
CA LEU A 117 2.95 -26.02 15.41
C LEU A 117 1.44 -26.06 15.14
N HIS A 118 0.65 -25.75 16.17
CA HIS A 118 -0.80 -25.67 16.06
C HIS A 118 -1.30 -24.30 16.50
N ILE A 119 -2.28 -23.77 15.79
CA ILE A 119 -2.79 -22.43 16.04
C ILE A 119 -4.30 -22.49 16.21
N ILE A 120 -4.81 -21.86 17.27
CA ILE A 120 -6.23 -21.51 17.38
C ILE A 120 -6.35 -19.99 17.27
N GLN A 121 -7.34 -19.55 16.49
CA GLN A 121 -7.63 -18.14 16.25
C GLN A 121 -9.08 -17.86 16.59
N TRP A 122 -9.35 -16.68 17.11
CA TRP A 122 -10.68 -16.17 17.35
C TRP A 122 -10.79 -14.76 16.81
N MET A 123 -11.92 -14.49 16.18
CA MET A 123 -12.23 -13.21 15.57
C MET A 123 -13.68 -12.88 15.91
N SER A 124 -13.87 -11.77 16.63
CA SER A 124 -15.18 -11.31 17.05
C SER A 124 -15.27 -9.79 17.00
N GLY A 125 -16.45 -9.27 16.70
CA GLY A 125 -16.64 -7.86 16.51
C GLY A 125 -17.97 -7.49 15.91
N CYS A 126 -18.15 -6.20 15.71
CA CYS A 126 -19.37 -5.61 15.20
C CYS A 126 -19.08 -4.54 14.14
N GLU A 127 -20.09 -4.27 13.33
CA GLU A 127 -20.08 -3.30 12.24
C GLU A 127 -21.31 -2.40 12.37
N LEU A 128 -21.12 -1.09 12.20
CA LEU A 128 -22.17 -0.08 12.18
C LEU A 128 -22.13 0.64 10.85
N TRP A 129 -23.19 0.48 10.05
CA TRP A 129 -23.32 1.13 8.76
C TRP A 129 -24.04 2.49 8.87
N ARG A 130 -23.82 3.37 7.89
CA ARG A 130 -24.46 4.70 7.81
C ARG A 130 -26.00 4.68 7.87
N ASP A 131 -26.62 3.62 7.35
CA ASP A 131 -28.08 3.42 7.38
C ASP A 131 -28.60 3.00 8.77
N GLY A 132 -27.70 2.85 9.75
CA GLY A 132 -28.00 2.37 11.10
C GLY A 132 -28.09 0.83 11.19
N SER A 133 -27.87 0.11 10.09
CA SER A 133 -27.75 -1.35 10.13
C SER A 133 -26.59 -1.76 11.04
N LYS A 134 -26.78 -2.88 11.76
CA LYS A 134 -25.81 -3.43 12.70
C LYS A 134 -25.39 -4.83 12.30
N GLY A 135 -24.10 -5.06 12.26
CA GLY A 135 -23.46 -6.32 11.91
C GLY A 135 -22.73 -6.89 13.11
N GLY A 136 -22.58 -8.20 13.13
CA GLY A 136 -21.87 -8.89 14.19
C GLY A 136 -21.34 -10.21 13.69
N PHE A 137 -20.12 -10.56 14.09
CA PHE A 137 -19.48 -11.81 13.74
C PHE A 137 -18.73 -12.38 14.93
N ASN A 138 -18.70 -13.71 15.01
CA ASN A 138 -17.92 -14.46 15.98
C ASN A 138 -17.47 -15.78 15.33
N GLN A 139 -16.17 -15.95 15.15
CA GLN A 139 -15.58 -17.02 14.38
C GLN A 139 -14.33 -17.56 15.06
N HIS A 140 -14.13 -18.86 14.96
CA HIS A 140 -12.90 -19.53 15.39
C HIS A 140 -12.27 -20.27 14.23
N GLY A 141 -10.94 -20.21 14.16
CA GLY A 141 -10.12 -20.97 13.23
C GLY A 141 -9.16 -21.91 13.97
N TYR A 142 -8.82 -23.03 13.32
CA TYR A 142 -7.82 -23.98 13.80
C TYR A 142 -6.89 -24.40 12.66
N ASP A 143 -5.58 -24.30 12.88
CA ASP A 143 -4.52 -24.58 11.90
C ASP A 143 -4.77 -23.88 10.53
N GLY A 144 -5.22 -22.62 10.59
CA GLY A 144 -5.50 -21.78 9.42
C GLY A 144 -6.80 -22.10 8.67
N ARG A 145 -7.61 -23.04 9.16
CA ARG A 145 -8.92 -23.41 8.57
C ARG A 145 -10.06 -22.88 9.42
N ASN A 146 -11.19 -22.57 8.78
CA ASN A 146 -12.43 -22.24 9.49
C ASN A 146 -12.85 -23.46 10.34
N PHE A 147 -12.98 -23.26 11.64
CA PHE A 147 -13.34 -24.31 12.60
C PHE A 147 -14.83 -24.23 12.95
N ILE A 148 -15.29 -23.07 13.44
CA ILE A 148 -16.70 -22.86 13.78
C ILE A 148 -17.07 -21.38 13.68
N THR A 149 -18.29 -21.07 13.24
CA THR A 149 -18.81 -19.71 13.07
C THR A 149 -20.18 -19.58 13.73
N PHE A 150 -20.45 -18.48 14.42
CA PHE A 150 -21.77 -18.20 14.99
C PHE A 150 -22.71 -17.59 13.95
N ASP A 151 -23.87 -18.19 13.76
CA ASP A 151 -24.99 -17.61 13.01
C ASP A 151 -25.90 -16.86 13.99
N LYS A 152 -25.82 -15.52 13.96
CA LYS A 152 -26.58 -14.62 14.83
C LYS A 152 -28.08 -14.63 14.53
N GLU A 153 -28.48 -14.95 13.30
CA GLU A 153 -29.88 -14.93 12.90
C GLU A 153 -30.60 -16.19 13.37
N THR A 154 -29.95 -17.35 13.27
CA THR A 154 -30.51 -18.61 13.75
C THR A 154 -30.15 -18.92 15.20
N LEU A 155 -29.23 -18.15 15.82
CA LEU A 155 -28.67 -18.38 17.16
C LEU A 155 -28.02 -19.76 17.30
N THR A 156 -27.38 -20.24 16.24
CA THR A 156 -26.71 -21.55 16.21
C THR A 156 -25.29 -21.44 15.69
N TRP A 157 -24.47 -22.45 15.97
CA TRP A 157 -23.12 -22.53 15.44
C TRP A 157 -23.06 -23.36 14.15
N VAL A 158 -22.24 -22.93 13.20
CA VAL A 158 -21.98 -23.59 11.92
C VAL A 158 -20.56 -24.15 11.93
N ALA A 159 -20.45 -25.47 11.87
CA ALA A 159 -19.19 -26.21 11.91
C ALA A 159 -19.00 -27.04 10.62
N PRO A 160 -18.15 -26.61 9.67
CA PRO A 160 -17.94 -27.35 8.43
C PRO A 160 -17.12 -28.63 8.63
N ASP A 161 -16.28 -28.68 9.67
CA ASP A 161 -15.43 -29.84 9.97
C ASP A 161 -16.11 -30.82 10.94
N PRO A 162 -16.07 -32.15 10.70
CA PRO A 162 -16.69 -33.14 11.58
C PRO A 162 -16.18 -33.11 13.03
N GLN A 163 -14.90 -32.79 13.28
CA GLN A 163 -14.38 -32.69 14.65
C GLN A 163 -14.84 -31.40 15.34
N ALA A 164 -15.13 -30.35 14.57
CA ALA A 164 -15.73 -29.12 15.07
C ALA A 164 -17.20 -29.29 15.48
N GLN A 165 -17.95 -30.21 14.85
CA GLN A 165 -19.35 -30.49 15.21
C GLN A 165 -19.52 -30.97 16.67
N ILE A 166 -18.47 -31.52 17.27
CA ILE A 166 -18.48 -31.88 18.71
C ILE A 166 -18.59 -30.61 19.57
N THR A 167 -17.87 -29.54 19.21
CA THR A 167 -17.98 -28.24 19.88
C THR A 167 -19.32 -27.59 19.57
N GLN A 168 -19.75 -27.62 18.31
CA GLN A 168 -21.05 -27.10 17.87
C GLN A 168 -22.20 -27.60 18.73
N ARG A 169 -22.34 -28.94 18.87
CA ARG A 169 -23.42 -29.55 19.67
C ARG A 169 -23.37 -29.13 21.14
N LYS A 170 -22.17 -28.94 21.71
CA LYS A 170 -22.02 -28.48 23.09
C LYS A 170 -22.47 -27.03 23.27
N TRP A 171 -22.13 -26.16 22.32
CA TRP A 171 -22.46 -24.74 22.41
C TRP A 171 -23.93 -24.47 22.06
N ASP A 172 -24.47 -25.14 21.04
CA ASP A 172 -25.90 -25.08 20.69
C ASP A 172 -26.82 -25.62 21.81
N ALA A 173 -26.30 -26.51 22.67
CA ALA A 173 -27.03 -27.01 23.83
C ALA A 173 -27.15 -25.97 24.97
N VAL A 174 -26.59 -24.76 24.82
CA VAL A 174 -26.65 -23.67 25.81
C VAL A 174 -27.31 -22.42 25.19
N PRO A 175 -28.64 -22.41 25.00
CA PRO A 175 -29.33 -21.30 24.30
C PRO A 175 -29.11 -19.93 24.93
N GLY A 176 -29.02 -19.85 26.26
CA GLY A 176 -28.76 -18.60 26.98
C GLY A 176 -27.41 -17.97 26.62
N TRP A 177 -26.40 -18.79 26.31
CA TRP A 177 -25.10 -18.29 25.88
C TRP A 177 -25.15 -17.73 24.46
N ASN A 178 -25.81 -18.44 23.54
CA ASN A 178 -26.01 -17.97 22.16
C ASN A 178 -26.81 -16.67 22.11
N GLN A 179 -27.85 -16.56 22.96
CA GLN A 179 -28.59 -15.29 23.11
C GLN A 179 -27.70 -14.17 23.66
N GLY A 180 -26.84 -14.47 24.64
CA GLY A 180 -25.85 -13.53 25.16
C GLY A 180 -24.89 -13.01 24.08
N TRP A 181 -24.43 -13.88 23.18
CA TRP A 181 -23.61 -13.47 22.04
C TRP A 181 -24.34 -12.51 21.11
N LYS A 182 -25.61 -12.77 20.78
CA LYS A 182 -26.41 -11.83 19.98
C LYS A 182 -26.54 -10.47 20.67
N THR A 183 -26.87 -10.45 21.97
CA THR A 183 -26.98 -9.21 22.76
C THR A 183 -25.67 -8.42 22.76
N TYR A 184 -24.53 -9.09 22.96
CA TYR A 184 -23.21 -8.45 22.91
C TYR A 184 -22.94 -7.85 21.52
N LEU A 185 -23.16 -8.61 20.45
CA LEU A 185 -22.81 -8.21 19.08
C LEU A 185 -23.70 -7.06 18.55
N GLU A 186 -24.98 -7.00 18.95
CA GLU A 186 -25.92 -5.96 18.49
C GLU A 186 -26.04 -4.74 19.43
N GLY A 187 -25.66 -4.93 20.70
CA GLY A 187 -25.75 -3.93 21.76
C GLY A 187 -24.38 -3.47 22.23
N GLU A 188 -23.81 -4.16 23.23
CA GLU A 188 -22.60 -3.73 23.94
C GLU A 188 -21.42 -3.43 23.01
N CYS A 189 -21.18 -4.27 22.00
CA CYS A 189 -20.10 -4.04 21.04
C CYS A 189 -20.29 -2.73 20.27
N ILE A 190 -21.52 -2.44 19.84
CA ILE A 190 -21.86 -1.20 19.11
C ILE A 190 -21.71 0.02 20.02
N GLU A 191 -22.18 -0.06 21.26
CA GLU A 191 -22.03 1.02 22.25
C GLU A 191 -20.55 1.36 22.51
N TRP A 192 -19.69 0.34 22.63
CA TRP A 192 -18.25 0.55 22.76
C TRP A 192 -17.61 1.09 21.48
N LEU A 193 -18.04 0.62 20.30
CA LEU A 193 -17.58 1.16 19.02
C LEU A 193 -17.88 2.65 18.91
N GLU A 194 -19.11 3.08 19.18
CA GLU A 194 -19.51 4.49 19.19
C GLU A 194 -18.68 5.31 20.19
N LYS A 195 -18.42 4.76 21.38
CA LYS A 195 -17.58 5.40 22.40
C LYS A 195 -16.13 5.56 21.92
N TYR A 196 -15.54 4.55 21.28
CA TYR A 196 -14.19 4.65 20.72
C TYR A 196 -14.11 5.63 19.55
N LEU A 197 -15.12 5.67 18.68
CA LEU A 197 -15.24 6.69 17.63
C LEU A 197 -15.30 8.10 18.24
N SER A 198 -16.01 8.29 19.36
CA SER A 198 -16.06 9.58 20.05
C SER A 198 -14.70 10.00 20.61
N TYR A 199 -13.92 9.04 21.15
CA TYR A 199 -12.59 9.32 21.68
C TYR A 199 -11.59 9.64 20.59
N GLY A 200 -11.61 8.86 19.51
CA GLY A 200 -10.73 8.98 18.37
C GLY A 200 -11.28 9.86 17.24
N ASN A 201 -12.28 10.71 17.47
CA ASN A 201 -13.00 11.47 16.45
C ASN A 201 -12.08 12.10 15.39
N GLU A 202 -11.07 12.87 15.82
CA GLU A 202 -10.12 13.54 14.91
C GLU A 202 -9.33 12.57 14.01
N THR A 203 -9.14 11.32 14.45
CA THR A 203 -8.37 10.30 13.72
C THR A 203 -9.25 9.32 12.95
N LEU A 204 -10.37 8.89 13.52
CA LEU A 204 -11.24 7.82 13.01
C LEU A 204 -12.37 8.33 12.12
N LEU A 205 -12.80 9.59 12.31
CA LEU A 205 -13.83 10.22 11.48
C LEU A 205 -13.23 11.12 10.39
N ARG A 206 -11.90 11.08 10.21
CA ARG A 206 -11.24 11.79 9.12
C ARG A 206 -11.59 11.13 7.79
N THR A 207 -11.55 11.91 6.72
CA THR A 207 -11.69 11.43 5.35
C THR A 207 -10.52 11.92 4.53
N GLU A 208 -9.86 11.00 3.85
CA GLU A 208 -8.79 11.30 2.90
C GLU A 208 -9.26 10.83 1.51
N PRO A 209 -9.48 11.76 0.55
CA PRO A 209 -9.98 11.40 -0.77
C PRO A 209 -8.93 10.60 -1.56
N PRO A 210 -9.35 9.60 -2.34
CA PRO A 210 -8.45 8.85 -3.21
C PRO A 210 -7.84 9.72 -4.31
N VAL A 211 -6.56 9.48 -4.59
CA VAL A 211 -5.92 9.89 -5.85
C VAL A 211 -6.01 8.73 -6.82
N VAL A 212 -6.62 8.96 -7.98
CA VAL A 212 -6.89 7.92 -8.97
C VAL A 212 -6.02 8.15 -10.21
N THR A 213 -5.24 7.14 -10.59
CA THR A 213 -4.40 7.18 -11.79
C THR A 213 -4.69 5.98 -12.69
N VAL A 214 -4.83 6.23 -13.99
CA VAL A 214 -4.99 5.17 -14.99
C VAL A 214 -3.70 5.08 -15.80
N SER A 215 -3.11 3.89 -15.83
CA SER A 215 -1.83 3.65 -16.49
C SER A 215 -1.90 2.48 -17.46
N ARG A 216 -1.00 2.51 -18.44
CA ARG A 216 -0.86 1.51 -19.49
C ARG A 216 0.22 0.49 -19.16
N ARG A 217 -0.07 -0.79 -19.40
CA ARG A 217 0.92 -1.87 -19.51
C ARG A 217 0.70 -2.61 -20.83
N LYS A 218 1.72 -2.62 -21.69
CA LYS A 218 1.65 -3.37 -22.96
C LYS A 218 1.64 -4.87 -22.67
N VAL A 219 0.76 -5.59 -23.35
CA VAL A 219 0.69 -7.06 -23.32
C VAL A 219 0.99 -7.56 -24.74
N LYS A 220 1.35 -8.84 -24.89
CA LYS A 220 1.47 -9.46 -26.21
C LYS A 220 0.10 -9.48 -26.92
N ASP A 221 0.14 -9.59 -28.24
CA ASP A 221 -1.04 -9.80 -29.10
C ASP A 221 -1.91 -8.56 -29.40
N GLY A 222 -1.33 -7.36 -29.35
CA GLY A 222 -2.02 -6.13 -29.78
C GLY A 222 -3.09 -5.61 -28.81
N MET A 223 -3.32 -6.32 -27.72
CA MET A 223 -4.13 -5.89 -26.58
C MET A 223 -3.28 -5.07 -25.61
N GLU A 224 -3.94 -4.31 -24.75
CA GLU A 224 -3.27 -3.59 -23.68
C GLU A 224 -3.96 -3.77 -22.34
N MET A 225 -3.17 -3.76 -21.29
CA MET A 225 -3.67 -3.77 -19.93
C MET A 225 -3.77 -2.33 -19.44
N ARG A 226 -4.92 -1.98 -18.90
CA ARG A 226 -5.17 -0.72 -18.19
C ARG A 226 -5.24 -1.01 -16.71
N VAL A 227 -4.49 -0.25 -15.93
CA VAL A 227 -4.44 -0.38 -14.48
C VAL A 227 -4.94 0.93 -13.90
N CYS A 228 -6.08 0.87 -13.21
CA CYS A 228 -6.56 1.96 -12.38
C CYS A 228 -6.02 1.75 -10.97
N ARG A 229 -5.16 2.67 -10.53
CA ARG A 229 -4.64 2.72 -9.17
C ARG A 229 -5.41 3.77 -8.39
N VAL A 230 -5.76 3.42 -7.18
CA VAL A 230 -6.49 4.26 -6.24
C VAL A 230 -5.66 4.30 -4.97
N ASP A 231 -5.00 5.42 -4.73
CA ASP A 231 -3.97 5.55 -3.70
C ASP A 231 -4.37 6.63 -2.66
N GLY A 232 -3.92 6.47 -1.41
CA GLY A 232 -3.97 7.51 -0.39
C GLY A 232 -5.34 7.76 0.26
N PHE A 233 -6.26 6.80 0.24
CA PHE A 233 -7.62 7.01 0.72
C PHE A 233 -7.87 6.49 2.14
N TYR A 234 -8.79 7.13 2.86
CA TYR A 234 -9.32 6.70 4.16
C TYR A 234 -10.75 7.21 4.32
N PRO A 235 -11.74 6.40 4.76
CA PRO A 235 -11.65 5.07 5.38
C PRO A 235 -11.34 3.92 4.39
N ARG A 236 -11.13 2.71 4.92
CA ARG A 236 -10.79 1.50 4.14
C ARG A 236 -11.84 1.10 3.10
N ALA A 237 -13.11 1.34 3.40
CA ALA A 237 -14.21 0.98 2.52
C ALA A 237 -14.15 1.82 1.24
N ILE A 238 -14.18 1.17 0.09
CA ILE A 238 -14.12 1.81 -1.22
C ILE A 238 -14.93 0.97 -2.21
N ASP A 239 -15.64 1.63 -3.12
CA ASP A 239 -16.19 1.00 -4.31
C ASP A 239 -15.44 1.51 -5.54
N ALA A 240 -14.82 0.60 -6.28
CA ALA A 240 -14.03 0.94 -7.45
C ALA A 240 -14.18 -0.14 -8.51
N SER A 241 -14.62 0.28 -9.69
CA SER A 241 -14.97 -0.60 -10.80
C SER A 241 -14.54 0.00 -12.14
N TRP A 242 -14.30 -0.86 -13.13
CA TRP A 242 -14.25 -0.41 -14.52
C TRP A 242 -15.69 -0.32 -15.01
N ARG A 243 -16.02 0.77 -15.72
CA ARG A 243 -17.28 0.91 -16.42
C ARG A 243 -17.05 0.94 -17.92
N ARG A 244 -17.95 0.30 -18.68
CA ARG A 244 -18.02 0.39 -20.13
C ARG A 244 -19.35 1.05 -20.51
N ASP A 245 -19.30 2.20 -21.18
CA ASP A 245 -20.49 2.94 -21.61
C ASP A 245 -21.52 3.22 -20.48
N GLY A 246 -21.01 3.40 -19.26
CA GLY A 246 -21.82 3.65 -18.05
C GLY A 246 -22.16 2.41 -17.23
N GLU A 247 -22.03 1.20 -17.77
CA GLU A 247 -22.33 -0.06 -17.08
C GLU A 247 -21.09 -0.67 -16.42
N VAL A 248 -21.26 -1.33 -15.27
CA VAL A 248 -20.16 -2.00 -14.55
C VAL A 248 -19.61 -3.17 -15.36
N TRP A 249 -18.30 -3.13 -15.62
CA TRP A 249 -17.57 -4.12 -16.41
C TRP A 249 -16.82 -5.10 -15.50
N LEU A 250 -17.34 -6.33 -15.41
CA LEU A 250 -16.76 -7.40 -14.58
C LEU A 250 -15.85 -8.35 -15.37
N GLN A 251 -16.04 -8.48 -16.68
CA GLN A 251 -15.36 -9.50 -17.49
C GLN A 251 -13.86 -9.18 -17.66
N GLY A 252 -12.99 -10.08 -17.20
CA GLY A 252 -11.54 -9.89 -17.31
C GLY A 252 -10.99 -8.80 -16.37
N THR A 253 -11.81 -8.29 -15.45
CA THR A 253 -11.38 -7.37 -14.40
C THR A 253 -10.62 -8.17 -13.34
N SER A 254 -9.36 -7.80 -13.11
CA SER A 254 -8.53 -8.33 -12.03
C SER A 254 -8.26 -7.24 -11.00
N ASN A 255 -8.52 -7.53 -9.73
CA ASN A 255 -8.24 -6.64 -8.61
C ASN A 255 -7.43 -7.35 -7.51
N ARG A 256 -6.95 -6.58 -6.53
CA ARG A 256 -6.34 -7.11 -5.29
C ARG A 256 -7.07 -6.58 -4.08
N SER A 257 -6.95 -7.26 -2.95
CA SER A 257 -7.46 -6.73 -1.68
C SER A 257 -6.88 -5.35 -1.37
N VAL A 258 -7.72 -4.48 -0.80
CA VAL A 258 -7.29 -3.17 -0.26
C VAL A 258 -6.18 -3.38 0.75
N ALA A 259 -5.05 -2.71 0.54
CA ALA A 259 -3.84 -2.86 1.34
C ALA A 259 -3.52 -1.54 2.09
N PRO A 260 -3.02 -1.64 3.33
CA PRO A 260 -2.68 -0.47 4.15
C PRO A 260 -1.36 0.16 3.72
N ASN A 261 -1.25 1.48 3.89
CA ASN A 261 -0.02 2.27 3.78
C ASN A 261 0.56 2.56 5.18
N MET A 262 1.83 2.97 5.24
CA MET A 262 2.51 3.29 6.50
C MET A 262 1.99 4.56 7.18
N ASP A 263 1.39 5.47 6.40
CA ASP A 263 0.78 6.72 6.87
C ASP A 263 -0.65 6.54 7.44
N GLY A 264 -1.17 5.31 7.42
CA GLY A 264 -2.52 4.98 7.88
C GLY A 264 -3.62 5.10 6.83
N THR A 265 -3.27 5.44 5.58
CA THR A 265 -4.18 5.39 4.42
C THR A 265 -4.20 4.01 3.77
N TYR A 266 -4.96 3.86 2.71
CA TYR A 266 -5.06 2.62 1.93
C TYR A 266 -4.73 2.85 0.45
N HIS A 267 -4.35 1.76 -0.21
CA HIS A 267 -4.26 1.70 -1.67
C HIS A 267 -4.98 0.47 -2.21
N TYR A 268 -5.46 0.60 -3.43
CA TYR A 268 -6.20 -0.42 -4.17
C TYR A 268 -5.91 -0.27 -5.66
N TRP A 269 -6.07 -1.34 -6.42
CA TRP A 269 -6.02 -1.25 -7.87
C TRP A 269 -6.84 -2.34 -8.53
N LEU A 270 -7.32 -2.01 -9.72
CA LEU A 270 -8.05 -2.90 -10.61
C LEU A 270 -7.51 -2.74 -12.02
N SER A 271 -7.58 -3.81 -12.80
CA SER A 271 -7.05 -3.84 -14.16
C SER A 271 -7.97 -4.57 -15.11
N ILE A 272 -7.96 -4.12 -16.36
CA ILE A 272 -8.67 -4.76 -17.48
C ILE A 272 -7.71 -4.90 -18.67
N GLN A 273 -7.98 -5.88 -19.51
CA GLN A 273 -7.34 -6.01 -20.81
C GLN A 273 -8.32 -5.58 -21.89
N ILE A 274 -7.94 -4.58 -22.69
CA ILE A 274 -8.81 -3.99 -23.70
C ILE A 274 -8.13 -3.93 -25.06
N ASN A 275 -8.95 -3.79 -26.10
CA ASN A 275 -8.50 -3.37 -27.40
C ASN A 275 -8.23 -1.84 -27.37
N PRO A 276 -7.04 -1.36 -27.78
CA PRO A 276 -6.74 0.08 -27.82
C PRO A 276 -7.75 0.95 -28.58
N LYS A 277 -8.52 0.36 -29.51
CA LYS A 277 -9.55 1.08 -30.28
C LYS A 277 -10.85 1.32 -29.49
N GLU A 278 -11.02 0.68 -28.34
CA GLU A 278 -12.22 0.81 -27.52
C GLU A 278 -12.02 1.72 -26.29
N ARG A 279 -10.89 2.45 -26.20
CA ARG A 279 -10.52 3.25 -25.01
C ARG A 279 -11.62 4.19 -24.53
N ASP A 280 -12.31 4.85 -25.44
CA ASP A 280 -13.36 5.84 -25.11
C ASP A 280 -14.56 5.25 -24.37
N HIS A 281 -14.77 3.94 -24.50
CA HIS A 281 -15.87 3.25 -23.82
C HIS A 281 -15.56 3.01 -22.35
N TYR A 282 -14.29 2.97 -21.94
CA TYR A 282 -13.90 2.53 -20.60
C TYR A 282 -13.51 3.70 -19.69
N ARG A 283 -14.05 3.67 -18.47
CA ARG A 283 -13.71 4.61 -17.38
C ARG A 283 -13.44 3.84 -16.09
N CYS A 284 -12.49 4.31 -15.30
CA CYS A 284 -12.34 3.85 -13.93
C CYS A 284 -13.25 4.67 -13.02
N HIS A 285 -14.25 4.02 -12.45
CA HIS A 285 -15.23 4.62 -11.56
C HIS A 285 -14.86 4.34 -10.12
N VAL A 286 -14.84 5.38 -9.27
CA VAL A 286 -14.49 5.28 -7.85
C VAL A 286 -15.49 6.06 -7.00
N GLU A 287 -16.16 5.37 -6.08
CA GLU A 287 -16.96 5.95 -5.01
C GLU A 287 -16.24 5.74 -3.67
N HIS A 288 -16.14 6.81 -2.89
CA HIS A 288 -15.47 6.81 -1.60
C HIS A 288 -15.99 7.95 -0.73
N ASP A 289 -16.03 7.76 0.59
CA ASP A 289 -16.58 8.75 1.53
C ASP A 289 -15.80 10.07 1.57
N GLY A 290 -14.53 10.06 1.17
CA GLY A 290 -13.72 11.26 1.04
C GLY A 290 -14.06 12.09 -0.20
N LEU A 291 -14.91 11.58 -1.10
CA LEU A 291 -15.32 12.27 -2.32
C LEU A 291 -16.71 12.90 -2.16
N GLN A 292 -16.87 14.13 -2.65
CA GLN A 292 -18.18 14.78 -2.73
C GLN A 292 -19.04 14.15 -3.83
N GLU A 293 -18.43 13.79 -4.95
CA GLU A 293 -19.03 13.12 -6.09
C GLU A 293 -18.13 11.97 -6.55
N PRO A 294 -18.68 10.89 -7.12
CA PRO A 294 -17.89 9.81 -7.69
C PRO A 294 -16.88 10.30 -8.73
N LEU A 295 -15.70 9.67 -8.77
CA LEU A 295 -14.70 9.93 -9.80
C LEU A 295 -14.87 8.97 -10.98
N ASP A 296 -14.99 9.52 -12.19
CA ASP A 296 -15.03 8.77 -13.45
C ASP A 296 -13.81 9.11 -14.33
N VAL A 297 -12.71 8.39 -14.10
CA VAL A 297 -11.42 8.67 -14.74
C VAL A 297 -11.32 7.97 -16.10
N ALA A 298 -11.26 8.78 -17.16
CA ALA A 298 -11.06 8.29 -18.52
C ALA A 298 -9.62 7.78 -18.74
N ILE A 299 -9.46 6.90 -19.72
CA ILE A 299 -8.12 6.45 -20.16
C ILE A 299 -7.43 7.59 -20.89
N LYS A 300 -6.22 7.95 -20.42
CA LYS A 300 -5.35 8.95 -21.04
C LYS A 300 -3.92 8.42 -21.08
N ASP A 301 -3.19 8.76 -22.13
CA ASP A 301 -1.76 8.48 -22.29
C ASP A 301 -1.07 9.85 -22.54
N PRO A 302 -0.17 10.32 -21.66
CA PRO A 302 0.52 11.60 -21.84
C PRO A 302 1.53 11.54 -23.00
N PRO A 303 1.83 12.66 -23.68
CA PRO A 303 2.84 12.73 -24.72
C PRO A 303 4.25 12.58 -24.17
N VAL A 304 5.07 11.79 -24.87
CA VAL A 304 6.53 11.85 -24.74
C VAL A 304 7.02 12.96 -25.64
N VAL A 305 7.47 14.07 -25.05
CA VAL A 305 7.92 15.26 -25.78
C VAL A 305 9.44 15.26 -25.91
N THR A 306 9.94 15.38 -27.14
CA THR A 306 11.38 15.50 -27.43
C THR A 306 11.64 16.61 -28.43
N VAL A 307 12.69 17.41 -28.20
CA VAL A 307 13.13 18.43 -29.16
C VAL A 307 14.43 17.97 -29.80
N SER A 308 14.43 17.87 -31.14
CA SER A 308 15.59 17.55 -31.95
C SER A 308 16.01 18.75 -32.79
N ARG A 309 17.26 18.74 -33.25
CA ARG A 309 17.83 19.78 -34.12
C ARG A 309 18.37 19.15 -35.39
N THR A 310 18.15 19.84 -36.50
CA THR A 310 18.82 19.60 -37.78
C THR A 310 19.49 20.89 -38.25
N ASP A 311 20.76 20.81 -38.63
CA ASP A 311 21.52 21.95 -39.15
C ASP A 311 21.09 22.24 -40.60
N ASP A 312 20.77 23.50 -40.90
CA ASP A 312 20.45 23.96 -42.25
C ASP A 312 21.66 24.62 -42.91
N LYS A 313 21.70 24.66 -44.24
CA LYS A 313 22.84 25.15 -45.03
C LYS A 313 23.06 26.66 -44.92
N ASP A 314 22.07 27.40 -44.44
CA ASP A 314 22.03 28.86 -44.45
C ASP A 314 22.35 29.51 -43.08
N ALA A 315 23.14 28.85 -42.23
CA ALA A 315 23.50 29.31 -40.87
C ALA A 315 22.31 29.44 -39.88
N MET A 316 21.17 28.89 -40.24
CA MET A 316 19.99 28.74 -39.38
C MET A 316 19.89 27.30 -38.87
N GLU A 317 19.22 27.09 -37.73
CA GLU A 317 18.93 25.77 -37.20
C GLU A 317 17.43 25.47 -37.28
N VAL A 318 17.07 24.28 -37.72
CA VAL A 318 15.69 23.79 -37.64
C VAL A 318 15.54 22.96 -36.38
N HIS A 319 14.66 23.38 -35.49
CA HIS A 319 14.30 22.65 -34.28
C HIS A 319 12.96 21.96 -34.51
N VAL A 320 12.87 20.70 -34.13
CA VAL A 320 11.65 19.88 -34.29
C VAL A 320 11.24 19.36 -32.93
N CYS A 321 10.04 19.76 -32.47
CA CYS A 321 9.41 19.21 -31.29
C CYS A 321 8.53 18.04 -31.69
N HIS A 322 8.87 16.83 -31.24
CA HIS A 322 8.11 15.62 -31.42
C HIS A 322 7.27 15.34 -30.17
N MET A 323 5.99 15.04 -30.36
CA MET A 323 5.04 14.59 -29.35
C MET A 323 4.58 13.19 -29.72
N ASP A 324 5.02 12.20 -28.95
CA ASP A 324 4.85 10.78 -29.26
C ASP A 324 3.94 10.07 -28.27
N GLY A 325 3.08 9.18 -28.78
CA GLY A 325 2.43 8.15 -27.98
C GLY A 325 1.27 8.64 -27.10
N PHE A 326 0.65 9.77 -27.42
CA PHE A 326 -0.39 10.38 -26.60
C PHE A 326 -1.82 9.96 -26.97
N TYR A 327 -2.73 10.12 -26.00
CA TYR A 327 -4.17 9.90 -26.12
C TYR A 327 -4.92 10.68 -25.03
N PRO A 328 -5.98 11.46 -25.32
CA PRO A 328 -6.76 11.51 -26.55
C PRO A 328 -6.06 12.28 -27.69
N ARG A 329 -6.74 12.41 -28.84
CA ARG A 329 -6.20 12.99 -30.07
C ARG A 329 -5.91 14.49 -29.93
N GLU A 330 -6.75 15.18 -29.18
CA GLU A 330 -6.68 16.62 -28.95
C GLU A 330 -5.41 16.96 -28.16
N ILE A 331 -4.56 17.81 -28.73
CA ILE A 331 -3.32 18.29 -28.14
C ILE A 331 -3.15 19.75 -28.57
N ASP A 332 -2.76 20.62 -27.64
CA ASP A 332 -2.32 21.97 -27.97
C ASP A 332 -0.81 22.05 -27.82
N ALA A 333 -0.15 22.54 -28.85
CA ALA A 333 1.29 22.64 -28.88
C ALA A 333 1.74 23.84 -29.68
N SER A 334 2.71 24.57 -29.14
CA SER A 334 3.26 25.77 -29.76
C SER A 334 4.73 25.95 -29.40
N TRP A 335 5.44 26.70 -30.22
CA TRP A 335 6.73 27.26 -29.81
C TRP A 335 6.45 28.51 -28.97
N THR A 336 7.18 28.69 -27.88
CA THR A 336 7.20 29.94 -27.11
C THR A 336 8.56 30.59 -27.24
N ARG A 337 8.60 31.92 -27.23
CA ARG A 337 9.82 32.74 -27.19
C ARG A 337 9.74 33.68 -26.00
N ASP A 338 10.67 33.54 -25.06
CA ASP A 338 10.69 34.30 -23.80
C ASP A 338 9.36 34.22 -23.01
N GLY A 339 8.63 33.10 -23.15
CA GLY A 339 7.34 32.87 -22.50
C GLY A 339 6.11 33.29 -23.31
N GLU A 340 6.28 33.91 -24.48
CA GLU A 340 5.16 34.29 -25.35
C GLU A 340 5.00 33.31 -26.52
N VAL A 341 3.76 32.97 -26.88
CA VAL A 341 3.47 32.06 -28.00
C VAL A 341 3.99 32.64 -29.31
N TRP A 342 4.82 31.86 -30.00
CA TRP A 342 5.46 32.20 -31.26
C TRP A 342 4.85 31.39 -32.40
N LEU A 343 4.20 32.08 -33.33
CA LEU A 343 3.50 31.44 -34.47
C LEU A 343 4.24 31.59 -35.80
N GLN A 344 5.15 32.57 -35.91
CA GLN A 344 5.84 32.89 -37.15
C GLN A 344 6.86 31.81 -37.50
N ASP A 345 6.96 31.45 -38.79
CA ASP A 345 7.90 30.45 -39.32
C ASP A 345 7.83 29.08 -38.62
N THR A 346 6.67 28.78 -38.02
CA THR A 346 6.38 27.49 -37.40
C THR A 346 5.61 26.61 -38.38
N PHE A 347 6.19 25.45 -38.69
CA PHE A 347 5.56 24.41 -39.49
C PHE A 347 4.94 23.35 -38.58
N ARG A 348 3.74 22.90 -38.95
CA ARG A 348 2.99 21.89 -38.21
C ARG A 348 2.91 20.60 -39.01
N GLY A 349 3.28 19.50 -38.39
CA GLY A 349 3.10 18.17 -38.96
C GLY A 349 1.63 17.80 -39.09
N SER A 350 1.34 16.75 -39.87
CA SER A 350 0.03 16.11 -39.78
C SER A 350 -0.01 15.22 -38.53
N MET A 351 -1.21 15.06 -37.97
CA MET A 351 -1.41 14.11 -36.88
C MET A 351 -1.43 12.67 -37.42
N ILE A 352 -0.56 11.82 -36.88
CA ILE A 352 -0.35 10.45 -37.37
C ILE A 352 -0.84 9.45 -36.31
N PRO A 353 -1.82 8.58 -36.62
CA PRO A 353 -2.24 7.54 -35.71
C PRO A 353 -1.25 6.36 -35.70
N ASN A 354 -0.93 5.87 -34.51
CA ASN A 354 -0.12 4.68 -34.29
C ASN A 354 -0.98 3.40 -34.32
N VAL A 355 -0.35 2.26 -34.62
CA VAL A 355 -1.01 0.93 -34.59
C VAL A 355 -1.64 0.64 -33.22
N ASP A 356 -1.04 1.18 -32.17
CA ASP A 356 -1.48 0.98 -30.79
C ASP A 356 -2.53 1.99 -30.32
N GLY A 357 -3.16 2.73 -31.25
CA GLY A 357 -4.25 3.67 -31.01
C GLY A 357 -3.85 5.03 -30.42
N THR A 358 -2.55 5.25 -30.18
CA THR A 358 -2.03 6.57 -29.76
C THR A 358 -1.71 7.46 -30.97
N TYR A 359 -1.33 8.70 -30.74
CA TYR A 359 -1.00 9.66 -31.80
C TYR A 359 0.45 10.12 -31.73
N HIS A 360 0.96 10.51 -32.90
CA HIS A 360 2.21 11.24 -33.07
C HIS A 360 1.90 12.60 -33.73
N TYR A 361 2.54 13.64 -33.25
CA TYR A 361 2.46 15.00 -33.79
C TYR A 361 3.81 15.69 -33.67
N TRP A 362 4.06 16.70 -34.50
CA TRP A 362 5.29 17.46 -34.42
C TRP A 362 5.11 18.90 -34.91
N LEU A 363 5.99 19.78 -34.43
CA LEU A 363 6.09 21.17 -34.82
C LEU A 363 7.56 21.46 -35.11
N SER A 364 7.86 22.26 -36.14
CA SER A 364 9.22 22.72 -36.38
C SER A 364 9.31 24.23 -36.53
N ILE A 365 10.45 24.79 -36.17
CA ILE A 365 10.75 26.21 -36.31
C ILE A 365 12.19 26.36 -36.80
N GLN A 366 12.43 27.39 -37.61
CA GLN A 366 13.77 27.79 -38.02
C GLN A 366 14.21 28.99 -37.18
N ILE A 367 15.34 28.87 -36.46
CA ILE A 367 15.83 29.91 -35.53
C ILE A 367 17.31 30.18 -35.75
N ASP A 368 17.76 31.39 -35.36
CA ASP A 368 19.19 31.70 -35.25
C ASP A 368 19.76 30.90 -34.07
N PRO A 369 20.87 30.13 -34.26
CA PRO A 369 21.52 29.40 -33.17
C PRO A 369 21.81 30.26 -31.92
N LYS A 370 22.01 31.58 -32.07
CA LYS A 370 22.25 32.52 -30.96
C LYS A 370 21.04 32.76 -30.07
N GLU A 371 19.83 32.51 -30.58
CA GLU A 371 18.57 32.70 -29.87
C GLU A 371 18.00 31.40 -29.29
N ARG A 372 18.73 30.28 -29.42
CA ARG A 372 18.29 28.93 -29.01
C ARG A 372 17.61 28.89 -27.64
N ASP A 373 18.23 29.50 -26.63
CA ASP A 373 17.78 29.41 -25.24
C ASP A 373 16.47 30.18 -24.97
N ARG A 374 16.05 31.03 -25.91
CA ARG A 374 14.80 31.80 -25.84
C ARG A 374 13.59 30.96 -26.24
N TYR A 375 13.80 29.89 -27.01
CA TYR A 375 12.73 29.08 -27.58
C TYR A 375 12.46 27.81 -26.77
N ARG A 376 11.19 27.55 -26.48
CA ARG A 376 10.72 26.31 -25.81
C ARG A 376 9.53 25.73 -26.57
N CYS A 377 9.42 24.42 -26.61
CA CYS A 377 8.23 23.74 -27.07
C CYS A 377 7.26 23.60 -25.89
N HIS A 378 6.15 24.33 -25.97
CA HIS A 378 5.08 24.29 -25.00
C HIS A 378 4.01 23.30 -25.45
N VAL A 379 3.63 22.37 -24.57
CA VAL A 379 2.66 21.30 -24.87
C VAL A 379 1.65 21.19 -23.74
N GLU A 380 0.38 21.34 -24.09
CA GLU A 380 -0.76 21.07 -23.23
C GLU A 380 -1.50 19.84 -23.76
N HIS A 381 -1.82 18.92 -22.85
CA HIS A 381 -2.53 17.70 -23.19
C HIS A 381 -3.30 17.19 -21.98
N ASP A 382 -4.48 16.64 -22.23
CA ASP A 382 -5.39 16.12 -21.21
C ASP A 382 -4.77 15.06 -20.28
N GLY A 383 -3.76 14.34 -20.76
CA GLY A 383 -3.03 13.32 -20.01
C GLY A 383 -1.90 13.87 -19.12
N LEU A 384 -1.60 15.16 -19.20
CA LEU A 384 -0.61 15.84 -18.37
C LEU A 384 -1.28 16.48 -17.15
N GLU A 385 -0.61 16.42 -16.00
CA GLU A 385 -1.04 17.14 -14.79
C GLU A 385 -0.77 18.65 -14.92
N GLU A 386 0.38 19.01 -15.51
CA GLU A 386 0.77 20.37 -15.82
C GLU A 386 1.32 20.46 -17.26
N PRO A 387 1.20 21.62 -17.93
CA PRO A 387 1.82 21.85 -19.24
C PRO A 387 3.33 21.59 -19.24
N LEU A 388 3.86 21.10 -20.37
CA LEU A 388 5.29 20.83 -20.55
C LEU A 388 5.96 21.92 -21.38
N ASP A 389 7.04 22.48 -20.86
CA ASP A 389 7.95 23.39 -21.58
C ASP A 389 9.32 22.72 -21.80
N VAL A 390 9.56 22.25 -23.03
CA VAL A 390 10.77 21.49 -23.38
C VAL A 390 11.67 22.31 -24.28
N SER A 391 12.93 22.53 -23.86
CA SER A 391 13.98 23.10 -24.71
C SER A 391 14.82 22.00 -25.36
N LEU A 392 15.61 22.35 -26.38
CA LEU A 392 16.63 21.44 -26.90
C LEU A 392 17.51 20.99 -25.72
N LYS A 393 17.67 19.67 -25.53
CA LYS A 393 18.69 19.18 -24.59
C LYS A 393 20.02 19.66 -25.13
N GLY A 394 20.64 20.63 -24.44
CA GLY A 394 22.02 20.97 -24.72
C GLY A 394 22.83 19.68 -24.70
N GLU A 395 23.78 19.56 -25.63
CA GLU A 395 25.01 18.86 -25.31
C GLU A 395 25.55 19.57 -24.08
N THR A 396 25.07 19.16 -22.92
CA THR A 396 25.78 19.36 -21.69
C THR A 396 27.06 18.59 -21.93
N LEU A 397 28.11 19.31 -22.35
CA LEU A 397 29.42 19.01 -21.81
C LEU A 397 29.14 18.78 -20.34
N GLN A 398 29.26 17.52 -19.98
CA GLN A 398 29.12 17.01 -18.66
C GLN A 398 29.79 18.03 -17.73
N GLU A 399 29.02 18.90 -17.07
CA GLU A 399 29.45 19.47 -15.81
C GLU A 399 29.36 18.35 -14.75
N SER A 400 29.81 17.14 -15.11
CA SER A 400 30.25 16.15 -14.15
C SER A 400 31.51 16.72 -13.55
N ASN A 401 31.38 17.22 -12.33
CA ASN A 401 32.44 17.17 -11.34
C ASN A 401 33.79 17.72 -11.78
N LEU A 402 33.98 18.46 -12.88
CA LEU A 402 35.32 18.82 -13.36
C LEU A 402 35.98 19.79 -12.37
N GLY A 403 35.20 20.74 -11.83
CA GLY A 403 35.64 21.57 -10.71
C GLY A 403 35.92 20.77 -9.43
N LEU A 404 35.12 19.74 -9.15
CA LEU A 404 35.31 18.86 -7.98
C LEU A 404 36.53 17.92 -8.16
N ILE A 405 36.77 17.42 -9.37
CA ILE A 405 37.85 16.52 -9.76
C ILE A 405 39.17 17.31 -9.83
N ILE A 406 39.17 18.49 -10.44
CA ILE A 406 40.32 19.40 -10.40
C ILE A 406 40.61 19.81 -8.95
N GLY A 407 39.56 20.10 -8.16
CA GLY A 407 39.68 20.37 -6.72
C GLY A 407 40.27 19.19 -5.93
N CYS A 408 39.79 17.97 -6.16
CA CYS A 408 40.28 16.76 -5.52
C CYS A 408 41.71 16.41 -5.95
N ILE A 409 42.06 16.56 -7.23
CA ILE A 409 43.43 16.34 -7.73
C ILE A 409 44.38 17.38 -7.14
N GLY A 410 43.96 18.65 -7.10
CA GLY A 410 44.73 19.72 -6.46
C GLY A 410 44.95 19.49 -4.96
N ALA A 411 43.88 19.11 -4.24
CA ALA A 411 43.95 18.78 -2.81
C ALA A 411 44.83 17.55 -2.55
N ALA A 412 44.72 16.50 -3.36
CA ALA A 412 45.55 15.30 -3.25
C ALA A 412 47.02 15.61 -3.52
N LEU A 413 47.34 16.40 -4.55
CA LEU A 413 48.71 16.84 -4.83
C LEU A 413 49.28 17.69 -3.69
N ALA A 414 48.49 18.60 -3.11
CA ALA A 414 48.90 19.37 -1.93
C ALA A 414 49.19 18.46 -0.73
N LEU A 415 48.34 17.46 -0.48
CA LEU A 415 48.53 16.48 0.59
C LEU A 415 49.79 15.64 0.39
N VAL A 416 50.07 15.20 -0.85
CA VAL A 416 51.31 14.48 -1.18
C VAL A 416 52.52 15.39 -0.97
N CYS A 417 52.47 16.66 -1.37
CA CYS A 417 53.55 17.61 -1.11
C CYS A 417 53.78 17.82 0.40
N VAL A 418 52.73 17.89 1.21
CA VAL A 418 52.84 17.97 2.68
C VAL A 418 53.42 16.69 3.27
N ILE A 419 53.01 15.52 2.80
CA ILE A 419 53.54 14.21 3.24
C ILE A 419 55.02 14.08 2.86
N VAL A 420 55.40 14.43 1.63
CA VAL A 420 56.79 14.42 1.19
C VAL A 420 57.62 15.44 1.98
N GLY A 421 57.09 16.65 2.19
CA GLY A 421 57.71 17.68 3.02
C GLY A 421 57.93 17.23 4.46
N THR A 422 56.94 16.60 5.08
CA THR A 422 57.07 16.02 6.42
C THR A 422 58.03 14.83 6.45
N LEU A 423 58.00 13.92 5.47
CA LEU A 423 58.96 12.83 5.38
C LEU A 423 60.40 13.33 5.20
N ILE A 424 60.63 14.35 4.40
CA ILE A 424 61.94 15.00 4.26
C ILE A 424 62.34 15.66 5.58
N PHE A 425 61.42 16.36 6.25
CA PHE A 425 61.66 16.98 7.56
C PHE A 425 62.02 15.93 8.64
N PHE A 426 61.29 14.82 8.70
CA PHE A 426 61.57 13.71 9.61
C PHE A 426 62.85 12.95 9.24
N LYS A 427 63.17 12.79 7.95
CA LYS A 427 64.44 12.21 7.50
C LYS A 427 65.62 13.13 7.85
N LYS A 428 65.43 14.45 7.76
CA LYS A 428 66.43 15.46 8.17
C LYS A 428 66.62 15.47 9.70
N ARG A 429 65.56 15.26 10.50
CA ARG A 429 65.66 15.10 11.95
C ARG A 429 66.28 13.76 12.38
N ARG A 430 66.04 12.67 11.65
CA ARG A 430 66.57 11.33 11.96
C ARG A 430 68.07 11.20 11.66
N ASN A 431 68.63 12.03 10.76
CA ASN A 431 70.07 12.14 10.57
C ASN A 431 70.78 13.03 11.62
N GLY A 432 70.05 13.61 12.59
CA GLY A 432 70.57 14.49 13.62
C GLY A 432 70.77 13.85 15.01
N TYR A 433 70.34 12.60 15.23
CA TYR A 433 70.54 11.89 16.50
C TYR A 433 71.50 10.71 16.31
N LYS A 434 72.79 10.97 16.57
CA LYS A 434 73.77 9.91 16.84
C LYS A 434 73.46 9.32 18.22
N ALA A 435 73.06 8.06 18.28
CA ALA A 435 73.19 7.27 19.50
C ALA A 435 74.66 6.84 19.63
N ALA A 436 75.31 7.25 20.73
CA ALA A 436 76.61 6.71 21.14
C ALA A 436 76.40 5.37 21.86
N SER A 437 77.35 4.48 21.62
CA SER A 437 77.37 3.06 21.94
C SER A 437 77.57 2.73 23.43
N ALA A 438 77.11 1.53 23.76
CA ALA A 438 77.21 0.80 25.01
C ALA A 438 78.62 0.64 25.59
N SER A 439 78.68 0.41 26.91
CA SER A 439 79.52 -0.62 27.56
C SER A 439 78.82 -1.04 28.86
N ASP A 440 78.21 -2.22 28.94
CA ASP A 440 78.77 -3.53 29.29
C ASP A 440 79.10 -3.72 30.78
N ASN A 441 78.65 -4.88 31.28
CA ASN A 441 78.80 -5.55 32.60
C ASN A 441 77.40 -5.81 33.20
N GLY A 442 76.80 -6.98 33.14
CA GLY A 442 77.37 -8.31 33.28
C GLY A 442 77.09 -8.80 34.70
N SER A 443 76.13 -9.73 34.85
CA SER A 443 76.14 -10.91 35.74
C SER A 443 74.76 -11.25 36.33
N ASP A 444 74.29 -12.42 35.92
CA ASP A 444 73.79 -13.54 36.73
C ASP A 444 72.79 -13.33 37.90
N SER A 445 71.61 -13.93 37.68
CA SER A 445 71.12 -15.13 38.37
C SER A 445 69.85 -15.05 39.22
N SER A 446 69.06 -16.12 39.04
CA SER A 446 68.00 -16.70 39.88
C SER A 446 66.63 -16.02 39.95
N GLY A 447 65.61 -16.77 39.50
CA GLY A 447 64.17 -16.50 39.70
C GLY A 447 63.71 -16.79 41.14
N PRO A 448 62.50 -17.33 41.40
CA PRO A 448 61.34 -17.58 40.53
C PRO A 448 60.03 -16.97 41.10
N GLY A 449 58.88 -17.25 40.47
CA GLY A 449 57.55 -17.09 41.07
C GLY A 449 56.60 -16.32 40.14
N SER A 450 55.85 -16.99 39.28
CA SER A 450 54.57 -17.67 39.57
C SER A 450 53.40 -16.72 39.77
N ASN A 451 52.38 -16.91 38.91
CA ASN A 451 50.95 -16.77 39.20
C ASN A 451 50.46 -15.32 39.37
N GLN A 452 49.29 -14.91 38.89
CA GLN A 452 48.10 -15.62 38.42
C GLN A 452 47.13 -14.54 37.87
N VAL A 453 46.28 -14.91 36.89
CA VAL A 453 44.80 -14.69 36.89
C VAL A 453 44.33 -13.24 37.11
N ILE A 454 43.65 -12.55 36.19
CA ILE A 454 42.68 -12.87 35.13
C ILE A 454 42.85 -11.84 34.01
#